data_AF-A0A2D6M835-F1
#
_entry.id   AF-A0A2D6M835-F1
#
_cell.length_a   1.000
_cell.length_b   1.000
_cell.length_c   1.000
_cell.angle_alpha   90.00
_cell.angle_beta   90.00
_cell.angle_gamma   90.00
#
_symmetry.space_group_name_H-M   'P 1'
#
loop_
_entity.id
_entity.type
_entity.pdbx_description
1 polymer ?
#
loop_
_entity_poly.entity_id
_entity_poly.type
_entity_poly.pdbx_seq_one_letter_code
_entity_poly.pdbx_strand_id
1 'polypeptide(L)'
;MSDFYLNNIKYNKEAPDPLSYEYEWVAPGSGKILMTVALPLRKMGDITWMALESLRRQETSVNWELIMFEDGGESREVLDTFVGKLPGCKRILYKSIDPKKDGRVSGRHKGAVLLIDKWIGMALAASNESVGYILHAGDDYAPKRMIDNHFKNLQNKNCIYSTYPRGVFYHYALKKRIFYNGYAFKSHGKDFLTNIHLHNAVRTEDVRKIRPSYSDKERNALIDKYIRVNIYRNRGIDPTENKYIYNVDDIDSTDWMTGFNTDGLNTISYRRKIYNNPEARSAVWSSYNDASKKTIGYCGEFDKNIPKNVYRFISSISKSRKNR
;
A
#
# COMPACT_ATOMS: atom_id res chain seq x y z
N MET A 1 30.85 0.58 18.69
CA MET A 1 30.90 1.04 17.27
C MET A 1 29.52 1.59 16.80
N SER A 2 28.72 2.20 17.69
CA SER A 2 27.34 2.64 17.38
C SER A 2 27.16 4.15 17.16
N ASP A 3 28.14 4.99 17.51
CA ASP A 3 27.85 6.43 17.66
C ASP A 3 28.47 7.32 16.56
N PHE A 4 29.12 6.73 15.56
CA PHE A 4 29.83 7.49 14.52
C PHE A 4 29.06 7.70 13.21
N TYR A 5 27.92 7.02 13.02
CA TYR A 5 27.20 7.02 11.73
C TYR A 5 25.97 7.92 11.65
N LEU A 6 25.56 8.56 12.75
CA LEU A 6 24.44 9.52 12.74
C LEU A 6 24.87 10.96 12.40
N ASN A 7 26.16 11.31 12.53
CA ASN A 7 26.61 12.69 12.44
C ASN A 7 27.06 13.18 11.05
N ASN A 8 27.06 12.32 10.02
CA ASN A 8 27.53 12.71 8.67
C ASN A 8 26.45 12.72 7.59
N ILE A 9 25.17 12.64 7.97
CA ILE A 9 24.10 12.94 7.03
C ILE A 9 23.87 14.45 7.08
N LYS A 10 24.39 15.19 6.09
CA LYS A 10 23.82 16.50 5.72
C LYS A 10 22.41 16.24 5.18
N TYR A 11 21.47 15.97 6.08
CA TYR A 11 20.06 16.24 5.82
C TYR A 11 20.01 17.73 5.47
N ASN A 12 19.40 18.07 4.33
CA ASN A 12 18.93 19.44 4.15
C ASN A 12 18.18 19.80 5.45
N LYS A 13 18.61 20.88 6.11
CA LYS A 13 18.15 21.36 7.43
C LYS A 13 16.64 21.69 7.49
N GLU A 14 15.86 21.26 6.51
CA GLU A 14 14.44 21.55 6.33
C GLU A 14 13.57 20.29 6.20
N ALA A 15 14.14 19.09 6.24
CA ALA A 15 13.33 17.87 6.36
C ALA A 15 12.87 17.72 7.82
N PRO A 16 11.56 17.64 8.10
CA PRO A 16 11.07 17.43 9.45
C PRO A 16 11.67 16.16 10.04
N ASP A 17 12.06 16.21 11.32
CA ASP A 17 12.63 15.07 12.04
C ASP A 17 11.73 13.84 11.81
N PRO A 18 12.24 12.75 11.20
CA PRO A 18 11.43 11.56 10.95
C PRO A 18 10.90 10.92 12.25
N LEU A 19 11.45 11.28 13.41
CA LEU A 19 11.09 10.75 14.73
C LEU A 19 10.09 11.61 15.51
N SER A 20 9.72 12.80 15.04
CA SER A 20 8.64 13.57 15.68
C SER A 20 7.27 13.11 15.17
N TYR A 21 6.54 12.38 16.01
CA TYR A 21 5.14 12.02 15.76
C TYR A 21 4.23 12.92 16.58
N GLU A 22 3.12 13.34 15.98
CA GLU A 22 2.11 14.14 16.69
C GLU A 22 1.25 13.27 17.61
N TYR A 23 1.21 11.96 17.32
CA TYR A 23 0.48 11.01 18.11
C TYR A 23 1.11 9.63 18.08
N GLU A 24 1.18 9.05 19.27
CA GLU A 24 1.52 7.66 19.50
C GLU A 24 0.47 7.04 20.42
N TRP A 25 -0.01 5.86 20.04
CA TRP A 25 -0.79 4.99 20.91
C TRP A 25 -0.12 3.63 21.00
N VAL A 26 -0.06 3.09 22.22
CA VAL A 26 0.54 1.79 22.52
C VAL A 26 -0.47 0.95 23.30
N ALA A 27 -0.67 -0.29 22.88
CA ALA A 27 -1.56 -1.22 23.56
C ALA A 27 -0.94 -1.70 24.90
N PRO A 28 -1.75 -1.92 25.96
CA PRO A 28 -1.27 -2.53 27.19
C PRO A 28 -0.65 -3.93 26.97
N GLY A 29 0.46 -4.22 27.67
CA GLY A 29 1.13 -5.52 27.61
C GLY A 29 1.79 -5.83 26.26
N SER A 30 2.50 -4.86 25.67
CA SER A 30 2.99 -4.94 24.30
C SER A 30 3.99 -6.09 24.09
N GLY A 31 3.52 -7.19 23.49
CA GLY A 31 4.39 -8.19 22.89
C GLY A 31 5.15 -7.62 21.68
N LYS A 32 6.18 -8.35 21.25
CA LYS A 32 7.05 -7.96 20.12
C LYS A 32 6.23 -7.62 18.87
N ILE A 33 6.53 -6.49 18.23
CA ILE A 33 5.88 -6.05 16.99
C ILE A 33 6.63 -6.68 15.81
N LEU A 34 5.95 -7.55 15.06
CA LEU A 34 6.56 -8.37 14.01
C LEU A 34 6.27 -7.89 12.59
N MET A 35 5.21 -7.09 12.42
CA MET A 35 4.80 -6.54 11.13
C MET A 35 4.46 -5.07 11.27
N THR A 36 4.75 -4.30 10.22
CA THR A 36 4.35 -2.89 10.11
C THR A 36 3.41 -2.75 8.93
N VAL A 37 2.24 -2.15 9.16
CA VAL A 37 1.37 -1.65 8.10
C VAL A 37 1.66 -0.16 7.95
N ALA A 38 2.17 0.23 6.79
CA ALA A 38 2.45 1.61 6.47
C ALA A 38 1.39 2.16 5.52
N LEU A 39 0.88 3.35 5.87
CA LEU A 39 -0.30 3.93 5.23
C LEU A 39 -0.05 5.41 4.93
N PRO A 40 0.51 5.74 3.75
CA PRO A 40 0.73 7.11 3.35
C PRO A 40 -0.55 7.73 2.81
N LEU A 41 -0.88 8.93 3.29
CA LEU A 41 -2.13 9.61 2.98
C LEU A 41 -1.89 11.01 2.43
N ARG A 42 -2.84 11.50 1.64
CA ARG A 42 -2.88 12.88 1.17
C ARG A 42 -4.32 13.35 1.16
N LYS A 43 -4.71 14.11 2.19
CA LYS A 43 -6.06 14.70 2.29
C LYS A 43 -7.18 13.69 2.02
N MET A 44 -7.10 12.55 2.71
CA MET A 44 -8.01 11.45 2.45
C MET A 44 -9.30 11.59 3.26
N GLY A 45 -9.22 12.20 4.46
CA GLY A 45 -10.37 12.40 5.34
C GLY A 45 -11.12 11.09 5.54
N ASP A 46 -12.43 11.12 5.29
CA ASP A 46 -13.30 9.95 5.40
C ASP A 46 -12.82 8.75 4.59
N ILE A 47 -12.16 8.91 3.43
CA ILE A 47 -11.74 7.78 2.58
C ILE A 47 -10.86 6.80 3.35
N THR A 48 -10.03 7.29 4.27
CA THR A 48 -9.15 6.48 5.12
C THR A 48 -9.93 5.44 5.94
N TRP A 49 -11.22 5.67 6.19
CA TRP A 49 -12.11 4.69 6.82
C TRP A 49 -12.07 3.34 6.14
N MET A 50 -11.93 3.26 4.81
CA MET A 50 -11.89 1.99 4.11
C MET A 50 -10.67 1.15 4.48
N ALA A 51 -9.49 1.75 4.45
CA ALA A 51 -8.25 1.10 4.85
C ALA A 51 -8.36 0.62 6.31
N LEU A 52 -8.78 1.52 7.22
CA LEU A 52 -8.92 1.20 8.64
C LEU A 52 -9.99 0.14 8.95
N GLU A 53 -11.13 0.16 8.26
CA GLU A 53 -12.19 -0.85 8.39
C GLU A 53 -11.71 -2.23 7.89
N SER A 54 -10.89 -2.27 6.85
CA SER A 54 -10.30 -3.54 6.39
C SER A 54 -9.24 -4.07 7.37
N LEU A 55 -8.48 -3.18 8.02
CA LEU A 55 -7.53 -3.54 9.07
C LEU A 55 -8.24 -4.02 10.35
N ARG A 56 -9.40 -3.46 10.69
CA ARG A 56 -10.25 -3.91 11.81
C ARG A 56 -10.73 -5.36 11.63
N ARG A 57 -10.77 -5.85 10.39
CA ARG A 57 -11.28 -7.18 10.03
C ARG A 57 -10.18 -8.21 9.80
N GLN A 58 -8.93 -7.88 10.11
CA GLN A 58 -7.83 -8.82 9.95
C GLN A 58 -8.03 -10.02 10.89
N GLU A 59 -7.98 -11.22 10.31
CA GLU A 59 -7.89 -12.50 10.98
C GLU A 59 -6.39 -12.81 11.18
N THR A 60 -5.80 -12.25 12.23
CA THR A 60 -4.37 -12.39 12.51
C THR A 60 -4.07 -12.59 13.99
N SER A 61 -3.10 -13.45 14.28
CA SER A 61 -2.49 -13.58 15.61
C SER A 61 -1.16 -12.84 15.72
N VAL A 62 -0.70 -12.21 14.63
CA VAL A 62 0.57 -11.49 14.56
C VAL A 62 0.42 -10.15 15.26
N ASN A 63 1.36 -9.84 16.15
CA ASN A 63 1.46 -8.49 16.71
C ASN A 63 2.03 -7.55 15.65
N TRP A 64 1.30 -6.48 15.34
CA TRP A 64 1.67 -5.54 14.30
C TRP A 64 1.48 -4.09 14.74
N GLU A 65 1.96 -3.14 13.93
CA GLU A 65 1.78 -1.70 14.15
C GLU A 65 1.28 -1.00 12.90
N LEU A 66 0.53 0.09 13.10
CA LEU A 66 0.09 0.99 12.05
C LEU A 66 0.93 2.26 12.08
N ILE A 67 1.47 2.68 10.94
CA ILE A 67 2.17 3.96 10.81
C ILE A 67 1.52 4.75 9.67
N MET A 68 1.09 5.97 9.98
CA MET A 68 0.32 6.83 9.07
C MET A 68 0.98 8.19 8.92
N PHE A 69 1.42 8.53 7.71
CA PHE A 69 1.96 9.84 7.37
C PHE A 69 1.01 10.55 6.39
N GLU A 70 0.42 11.66 6.80
CA GLU A 70 -0.62 12.35 6.03
C GLU A 70 -0.25 13.79 5.67
N ASP A 71 -0.41 14.18 4.40
CA ASP A 71 -0.39 15.60 4.06
C ASP A 71 -1.70 16.26 4.53
N GLY A 72 -1.63 17.20 5.46
CA GLY A 72 -2.74 18.07 5.86
C GLY A 72 -3.66 17.57 6.98
N GLY A 73 -3.42 16.39 7.55
CA GLY A 73 -4.02 16.02 8.84
C GLY A 73 -5.49 15.56 8.84
N GLU A 74 -6.13 15.44 7.67
CA GLU A 74 -7.59 15.31 7.55
C GLU A 74 -8.17 13.98 8.07
N SER A 75 -7.36 12.93 8.19
CA SER A 75 -7.82 11.59 8.56
C SER A 75 -7.75 11.32 10.07
N ARG A 76 -7.34 12.31 10.87
CA ARG A 76 -7.12 12.15 12.32
C ARG A 76 -8.38 11.69 13.07
N GLU A 77 -9.48 12.39 12.86
CA GLU A 77 -10.75 12.09 13.53
C GLU A 77 -11.25 10.69 13.17
N VAL A 78 -11.06 10.26 11.92
CA VAL A 78 -11.39 8.91 11.48
C VAL A 78 -10.53 7.88 12.23
N LEU A 79 -9.22 8.10 12.32
CA LEU A 79 -8.29 7.22 13.05
C LEU A 79 -8.71 7.01 14.51
N ASP A 80 -9.09 8.09 15.20
CA ASP A 80 -9.50 8.03 16.61
C ASP A 80 -10.66 7.05 16.85
N THR A 81 -11.53 6.85 15.85
CA THR A 81 -12.62 5.86 15.94
C THR A 81 -12.15 4.41 15.93
N PHE A 82 -10.92 4.12 15.49
CA PHE A 82 -10.33 2.78 15.35
C PHE A 82 -9.27 2.45 16.40
N VAL A 83 -8.77 3.44 17.15
CA VAL A 83 -7.78 3.22 18.22
C VAL A 83 -8.28 2.17 19.21
N GLY A 84 -7.43 1.18 19.50
CA GLY A 84 -7.78 0.06 20.37
C GLY A 84 -8.77 -0.97 19.79
N LYS A 85 -9.22 -0.80 18.54
CA LYS A 85 -10.18 -1.70 17.87
C LYS A 85 -9.57 -2.54 16.75
N LEU A 86 -8.29 -2.34 16.45
CA LEU A 86 -7.57 -3.07 15.39
C LEU A 86 -6.99 -4.37 15.97
N PRO A 87 -7.45 -5.57 15.53
CA PRO A 87 -7.01 -6.84 16.10
C PRO A 87 -5.52 -7.06 15.85
N GLY A 88 -4.77 -7.42 16.90
CA GLY A 88 -3.31 -7.63 16.84
C GLY A 88 -2.46 -6.35 16.78
N CYS A 89 -3.07 -5.17 16.60
CA CYS A 89 -2.33 -3.92 16.56
C CYS A 89 -1.83 -3.51 17.95
N LYS A 90 -0.52 -3.35 18.10
CA LYS A 90 0.14 -3.01 19.37
C LYS A 90 0.60 -1.56 19.44
N ARG A 91 0.74 -0.90 18.29
CA ARG A 91 1.18 0.48 18.21
C ARG A 91 0.57 1.19 17.02
N ILE A 92 0.18 2.45 17.20
CA ILE A 92 -0.25 3.35 16.14
C ILE A 92 0.59 4.60 16.22
N LEU A 93 1.27 4.94 15.11
CA LEU A 93 1.97 6.21 14.94
C LEU A 93 1.26 7.04 13.88
N TYR A 94 0.98 8.29 14.19
CA TYR A 94 0.39 9.23 13.25
C TYR A 94 1.19 10.53 13.18
N LYS A 95 1.42 10.99 11.95
CA LYS A 95 2.10 12.25 11.65
C LYS A 95 1.34 13.01 10.57
N SER A 96 0.81 14.18 10.92
CA SER A 96 0.47 15.19 9.92
C SER A 96 1.73 15.85 9.41
N ILE A 97 1.74 16.13 8.12
CA ILE A 97 2.82 16.80 7.40
C ILE A 97 2.23 18.08 6.85
N ASP A 98 2.89 19.22 7.11
CA ASP A 98 2.53 20.51 6.53
C ASP A 98 3.49 20.82 5.37
N PRO A 99 3.06 20.61 4.11
CA PRO A 99 3.96 20.77 2.97
C PRO A 99 4.44 22.21 2.75
N LYS A 100 3.79 23.20 3.37
CA LYS A 100 4.22 24.61 3.31
C LYS A 100 5.36 24.90 4.29
N LYS A 101 5.33 24.30 5.48
CA LYS A 101 6.39 24.42 6.48
C LYS A 101 7.59 23.53 6.13
N ASP A 102 7.35 22.37 5.52
CA ASP A 102 8.39 21.38 5.16
C ASP A 102 9.06 21.68 3.79
N GLY A 103 9.14 22.95 3.39
CA GLY A 103 9.99 23.42 2.29
C GLY A 103 9.51 23.15 0.85
N ARG A 104 8.26 22.73 0.61
CA ARG A 104 7.77 22.36 -0.74
C ARG A 104 6.84 23.38 -1.35
N VAL A 105 7.41 24.57 -1.57
CA VAL A 105 6.69 25.79 -1.94
C VAL A 105 6.70 26.09 -3.44
N SER A 106 7.50 25.38 -4.25
CA SER A 106 7.66 25.60 -5.70
C SER A 106 7.76 24.31 -6.53
N GLY A 107 7.51 24.41 -7.85
CA GLY A 107 7.60 23.31 -8.81
C GLY A 107 6.35 22.41 -8.91
N ARG A 108 6.46 21.32 -9.69
CA ARG A 108 5.35 20.36 -9.98
C ARG A 108 4.79 19.63 -8.74
N HIS A 109 5.47 19.72 -7.59
CA HIS A 109 5.13 19.02 -6.35
C HIS A 109 4.72 19.96 -5.21
N LYS A 110 4.38 21.23 -5.52
CA LYS A 110 3.92 22.21 -4.53
C LYS A 110 2.79 21.63 -3.68
N GLY A 111 2.94 21.66 -2.36
CA GLY A 111 1.87 21.25 -1.44
C GLY A 111 1.77 19.74 -1.16
N ALA A 112 2.80 18.93 -1.40
CA ALA A 112 2.83 17.51 -0.98
C ALA A 112 4.24 16.95 -0.76
N VAL A 113 4.39 16.04 0.22
CA VAL A 113 5.61 15.22 0.36
C VAL A 113 5.61 14.09 -0.67
N LEU A 114 6.80 13.65 -1.15
CA LEU A 114 6.85 12.59 -2.16
C LEU A 114 6.42 11.31 -1.48
N LEU A 115 5.69 10.48 -2.22
CA LEU A 115 5.21 9.21 -1.69
C LEU A 115 6.37 8.32 -1.21
N ILE A 116 7.51 8.32 -1.91
CA ILE A 116 8.72 7.59 -1.50
C ILE A 116 9.27 8.06 -0.15
N ASP A 117 9.23 9.36 0.13
CA ASP A 117 9.75 9.90 1.38
C ASP A 117 8.87 9.48 2.56
N LYS A 118 7.55 9.38 2.34
CA LYS A 118 6.64 8.83 3.35
C LYS A 118 6.92 7.36 3.62
N TRP A 119 7.08 6.55 2.57
CA TRP A 119 7.43 5.13 2.74
C TRP A 119 8.73 4.95 3.52
N ILE A 120 9.78 5.68 3.15
CA ILE A 120 11.07 5.60 3.86
C ILE A 120 10.93 6.12 5.30
N GLY A 121 10.29 7.26 5.50
CA GLY A 121 10.07 7.83 6.84
C GLY A 121 9.31 6.87 7.77
N MET A 122 8.23 6.26 7.28
CA MET A 122 7.49 5.25 8.04
C MET A 122 8.28 3.97 8.27
N ALA A 123 9.18 3.57 7.36
CA ALA A 123 10.07 2.42 7.59
C ALA A 123 11.14 2.70 8.64
N LEU A 124 11.64 3.94 8.71
CA LEU A 124 12.55 4.38 9.78
C LEU A 124 11.83 4.45 11.13
N ALA A 125 10.54 4.80 11.14
CA ALA A 125 9.67 4.82 12.31
C ALA A 125 9.28 3.42 12.84
N ALA A 126 9.32 2.41 11.95
CA ALA A 126 8.90 1.06 12.26
C ALA A 126 9.67 0.44 13.42
N SER A 127 9.05 -0.48 14.15
CA SER A 127 9.68 -1.27 15.20
C SER A 127 10.95 -1.97 14.67
N ASN A 128 12.02 -1.98 15.46
CA ASN A 128 13.25 -2.71 15.10
C ASN A 128 13.04 -4.23 15.00
N GLU A 129 11.99 -4.75 15.64
CA GLU A 129 11.62 -6.17 15.59
C GLU A 129 10.71 -6.53 14.40
N SER A 130 10.23 -5.52 13.67
CA SER A 130 9.34 -5.73 12.52
C SER A 130 10.09 -6.41 11.37
N VAL A 131 9.67 -7.63 11.02
CA VAL A 131 10.25 -8.42 9.94
C VAL A 131 9.74 -7.93 8.58
N GLY A 132 8.47 -7.52 8.52
CA GLY A 132 7.79 -7.17 7.29
C GLY A 132 7.09 -5.81 7.33
N TYR A 133 7.04 -5.18 6.17
CA TYR A 133 6.53 -3.84 5.93
C TYR A 133 5.52 -3.88 4.78
N ILE A 134 4.24 -3.75 5.13
CA ILE A 134 3.10 -3.81 4.20
C ILE A 134 2.87 -2.42 3.62
N LEU A 135 2.84 -2.35 2.29
CA LEU A 135 2.56 -1.16 1.49
C LEU A 135 1.04 -1.03 1.28
N HIS A 136 0.34 -0.43 2.25
CA HIS A 136 -1.11 -0.30 2.20
C HIS A 136 -1.53 1.08 1.67
N ALA A 137 -2.42 1.12 0.66
CA ALA A 137 -2.95 2.38 0.15
C ALA A 137 -4.15 2.87 0.99
N GLY A 138 -4.29 4.19 1.10
CA GLY A 138 -5.36 4.84 1.90
C GLY A 138 -6.79 4.57 1.44
N ASP A 139 -6.96 4.10 0.21
CA ASP A 139 -8.26 3.83 -0.42
C ASP A 139 -8.42 2.38 -0.87
N ASP A 140 -7.64 1.47 -0.31
CA ASP A 140 -7.77 0.03 -0.53
C ASP A 140 -8.52 -0.64 0.63
N TYR A 141 -9.10 -1.80 0.36
CA TYR A 141 -9.73 -2.67 1.32
C TYR A 141 -8.97 -4.00 1.36
N ALA A 142 -8.16 -4.21 2.41
CA ALA A 142 -7.28 -5.36 2.54
C ALA A 142 -8.03 -6.71 2.60
N PRO A 143 -7.45 -7.78 2.00
CA PRO A 143 -7.83 -9.17 2.27
C PRO A 143 -7.77 -9.51 3.76
N LYS A 144 -8.64 -10.42 4.22
CA LYS A 144 -8.86 -10.66 5.65
C LYS A 144 -7.66 -11.27 6.37
N ARG A 145 -6.76 -11.97 5.66
CA ARG A 145 -5.54 -12.56 6.24
C ARG A 145 -4.28 -11.92 5.66
N MET A 146 -4.38 -10.68 5.14
CA MET A 146 -3.25 -9.95 4.54
C MET A 146 -2.01 -9.95 5.44
N ILE A 147 -2.17 -9.57 6.71
CA ILE A 147 -1.05 -9.49 7.66
C ILE A 147 -0.41 -10.87 7.89
N ASP A 148 -1.23 -11.87 8.17
CA ASP A 148 -0.80 -13.24 8.47
C ASP A 148 -0.08 -13.90 7.28
N ASN A 149 -0.64 -13.74 6.08
CA ASN A 149 -0.08 -14.31 4.86
C ASN A 149 1.26 -13.67 4.48
N HIS A 150 1.39 -12.34 4.59
CA HIS A 150 2.68 -11.68 4.38
C HIS A 150 3.70 -12.05 5.44
N PHE A 151 3.29 -12.15 6.71
CA PHE A 151 4.19 -12.58 7.78
C PHE A 151 4.76 -13.97 7.49
N LYS A 152 3.93 -14.93 7.10
CA LYS A 152 4.35 -16.30 6.72
C LYS A 152 5.34 -16.30 5.56
N ASN A 153 5.05 -15.57 4.48
CA ASN A 153 5.97 -15.44 3.34
C ASN A 153 7.31 -14.82 3.78
N LEU A 154 7.27 -13.76 4.57
CA LEU A 154 8.45 -13.03 5.03
C LEU A 154 9.20 -13.72 6.19
N GLN A 155 8.73 -14.86 6.70
CA GLN A 155 9.58 -15.74 7.51
C GLN A 155 10.72 -16.34 6.68
N ASN A 156 10.49 -16.56 5.39
CA ASN A 156 11.53 -17.00 4.49
C ASN A 156 12.50 -15.84 4.21
N LYS A 157 13.78 -15.98 4.59
CA LYS A 157 14.84 -14.97 4.38
C LYS A 157 15.06 -14.62 2.91
N ASN A 158 14.71 -15.55 2.01
CA ASN A 158 14.77 -15.35 0.57
C ASN A 158 13.51 -14.65 0.02
N CYS A 159 12.44 -14.47 0.80
CA CYS A 159 11.34 -13.63 0.35
C CYS A 159 11.77 -12.16 0.44
N ILE A 160 11.98 -11.54 -0.73
CA ILE A 160 12.25 -10.10 -0.89
C ILE A 160 10.93 -9.34 -1.05
N TYR A 161 9.97 -9.95 -1.73
CA TYR A 161 8.71 -9.33 -2.08
C TYR A 161 7.58 -10.35 -1.89
N SER A 162 6.54 -9.98 -1.15
CA SER A 162 5.33 -10.78 -0.98
C SER A 162 4.14 -10.03 -1.57
N THR A 163 3.25 -10.74 -2.26
CA THR A 163 2.16 -10.09 -3.01
C THR A 163 0.92 -10.97 -3.22
N TYR A 164 -0.19 -10.30 -3.53
CA TYR A 164 -1.41 -10.83 -4.10
C TYR A 164 -1.36 -10.72 -5.64
N PRO A 165 -1.18 -11.84 -6.37
CA PRO A 165 -1.17 -11.84 -7.83
C PRO A 165 -2.59 -11.76 -8.42
N ARG A 166 -3.61 -12.03 -7.62
CA ARG A 166 -5.03 -11.86 -7.98
C ARG A 166 -5.68 -10.87 -7.03
N GLY A 167 -6.73 -10.20 -7.50
CA GLY A 167 -7.52 -9.31 -6.66
C GLY A 167 -8.69 -8.70 -7.39
N VAL A 168 -9.45 -7.87 -6.68
CA VAL A 168 -10.61 -7.18 -7.21
C VAL A 168 -10.32 -5.68 -7.22
N PHE A 169 -10.63 -5.00 -8.31
CA PHE A 169 -10.65 -3.54 -8.37
C PHE A 169 -12.08 -3.05 -8.39
N TYR A 170 -12.40 -2.08 -7.55
CA TYR A 170 -13.60 -1.27 -7.72
C TYR A 170 -13.27 -0.07 -8.61
N HIS A 171 -13.81 -0.10 -9.83
CA HIS A 171 -13.74 1.01 -10.77
C HIS A 171 -14.79 2.06 -10.40
N TYR A 172 -14.33 3.16 -9.83
CA TYR A 172 -15.18 4.20 -9.26
C TYR A 172 -16.04 4.92 -10.31
N ALA A 173 -15.46 5.29 -11.45
CA ALA A 173 -16.18 5.98 -12.53
C ALA A 173 -17.24 5.08 -13.18
N LEU A 174 -16.89 3.81 -13.44
CA LEU A 174 -17.83 2.84 -14.02
C LEU A 174 -18.81 2.28 -12.99
N LYS A 175 -18.53 2.45 -11.68
CA LYS A 175 -19.23 1.79 -10.57
C LYS A 175 -19.29 0.27 -10.76
N LYS A 176 -18.20 -0.31 -11.23
CA LYS A 176 -18.08 -1.73 -11.54
C LYS A 176 -16.91 -2.34 -10.83
N ARG A 177 -16.99 -3.63 -10.55
CA ARG A 177 -15.83 -4.41 -10.10
C ARG A 177 -15.19 -5.12 -11.27
N ILE A 178 -13.87 -5.19 -11.22
CA ILE A 178 -13.03 -5.78 -12.25
C ILE A 178 -12.12 -6.78 -11.55
N PHE A 179 -12.09 -8.01 -12.06
CA PHE A 179 -11.14 -9.00 -11.59
C PHE A 179 -9.77 -8.75 -12.22
N TYR A 180 -8.74 -8.74 -11.38
CA TYR A 180 -7.35 -8.64 -11.78
C TYR A 180 -6.68 -10.01 -11.64
N ASN A 181 -6.01 -10.45 -12.70
CA ASN A 181 -5.21 -11.68 -12.72
C ASN A 181 -3.79 -11.42 -13.24
N GLY A 182 -2.85 -11.21 -12.31
CA GLY A 182 -1.43 -11.00 -12.57
C GLY A 182 -0.75 -12.16 -13.30
N TYR A 183 -1.25 -13.39 -13.15
CA TYR A 183 -0.69 -14.55 -13.86
C TYR A 183 -0.89 -14.48 -15.37
N ALA A 184 -1.95 -13.81 -15.83
CA ALA A 184 -2.24 -13.67 -17.26
C ALA A 184 -1.19 -12.80 -18.00
N PHE A 185 -0.39 -12.01 -17.29
CA PHE A 185 0.66 -11.19 -17.91
C PHE A 185 1.91 -12.01 -18.31
N LYS A 186 2.05 -13.26 -17.84
CA LYS A 186 3.17 -14.14 -18.25
C LYS A 186 3.17 -14.45 -19.75
N SER A 187 2.02 -14.37 -20.42
CA SER A 187 1.90 -14.70 -21.85
C SER A 187 2.39 -13.59 -22.81
N HIS A 188 2.99 -12.49 -22.32
CA HIS A 188 3.44 -11.36 -23.16
C HIS A 188 4.95 -11.10 -23.12
N GLY A 189 5.75 -12.09 -22.74
CA GLY A 189 7.23 -12.02 -22.83
C GLY A 189 7.89 -10.97 -21.94
N LYS A 190 7.16 -10.42 -20.96
CA LYS A 190 7.69 -9.50 -19.94
C LYS A 190 7.63 -10.20 -18.59
N ASP A 191 8.75 -10.21 -17.89
CA ASP A 191 8.90 -10.89 -16.61
C ASP A 191 7.77 -10.53 -15.65
N PHE A 192 7.17 -11.57 -15.07
CA PHE A 192 6.21 -11.53 -13.96
C PHE A 192 6.66 -10.61 -12.81
N LEU A 193 7.98 -10.41 -12.70
CA LEU A 193 8.66 -9.52 -11.76
C LEU A 193 8.34 -8.03 -11.97
N THR A 194 7.86 -7.62 -13.15
CA THR A 194 7.78 -6.20 -13.53
C THR A 194 6.39 -5.58 -13.44
N ASN A 195 5.32 -6.39 -13.50
CA ASN A 195 3.96 -5.89 -13.66
C ASN A 195 3.12 -6.12 -12.39
N ILE A 196 2.70 -4.99 -11.83
CA ILE A 196 1.58 -4.73 -10.90
C ILE A 196 1.17 -5.91 -10.01
N HIS A 197 1.57 -5.81 -8.76
CA HIS A 197 1.33 -6.79 -7.71
C HIS A 197 0.46 -6.08 -6.66
N LEU A 198 -0.59 -6.73 -6.15
CA LEU A 198 -1.56 -6.10 -5.23
C LEU A 198 -1.17 -6.35 -3.78
N HIS A 199 -1.59 -5.45 -2.88
CA HIS A 199 -1.37 -5.55 -1.43
C HIS A 199 0.04 -6.05 -1.11
N ASN A 200 1.05 -5.25 -1.40
CA ASN A 200 2.43 -5.71 -1.38
C ASN A 200 3.05 -5.62 0.01
N ALA A 201 4.00 -6.51 0.29
CA ALA A 201 4.85 -6.43 1.46
C ALA A 201 6.31 -6.72 1.11
N VAL A 202 7.21 -6.08 1.84
CA VAL A 202 8.66 -6.25 1.73
C VAL A 202 9.26 -6.38 3.13
N ARG A 203 10.56 -6.66 3.24
CA ARG A 203 11.23 -6.63 4.54
C ARG A 203 11.45 -5.20 5.01
N THR A 204 11.13 -4.94 6.28
CA THR A 204 11.28 -3.60 6.88
C THR A 204 12.72 -3.08 6.78
N GLU A 205 13.69 -3.96 7.04
CA GLU A 205 15.11 -3.61 6.95
C GLU A 205 15.56 -3.18 5.55
N ASP A 206 14.93 -3.68 4.49
CA ASP A 206 15.32 -3.36 3.14
C ASP A 206 14.87 -1.96 2.76
N VAL A 207 13.66 -1.56 3.18
CA VAL A 207 13.14 -0.21 2.96
C VAL A 207 13.96 0.84 3.72
N ARG A 208 14.39 0.53 4.96
CA ARG A 208 15.26 1.41 5.75
C ARG A 208 16.60 1.72 5.08
N LYS A 209 17.11 0.78 4.27
CA LYS A 209 18.38 0.91 3.53
C LYS A 209 18.22 1.70 2.23
N ILE A 210 17.00 1.99 1.79
CA ILE A 210 16.78 2.80 0.58
C ILE A 210 17.28 4.21 0.84
N ARG A 211 18.21 4.66 -0.02
CA ARG A 211 18.69 6.04 -0.05
C ARG A 211 17.99 6.74 -1.22
N PRO A 212 17.09 7.70 -0.96
CA PRO A 212 16.37 8.33 -2.03
C PRO A 212 17.34 9.16 -2.88
N SER A 213 17.58 8.70 -4.11
CA SER A 213 18.19 9.49 -5.17
C SER A 213 17.07 10.08 -6.02
N TYR A 214 17.12 11.39 -6.19
CA TYR A 214 16.04 12.15 -6.83
C TYR A 214 16.38 12.56 -8.26
N SER A 215 17.04 11.69 -9.03
CA SER A 215 17.15 11.92 -10.48
C SER A 215 15.73 11.96 -11.11
N ASP A 216 15.55 12.73 -12.18
CA ASP A 216 14.23 12.86 -12.83
C ASP A 216 13.65 11.51 -13.30
N LYS A 217 14.52 10.57 -13.70
CA LYS A 217 14.12 9.22 -14.10
C LYS A 217 13.57 8.41 -12.93
N GLU A 218 14.13 8.59 -11.74
CA GLU A 218 13.72 7.90 -10.51
C GLU A 218 12.46 8.49 -9.91
N ARG A 219 12.28 9.82 -9.98
CA ARG A 219 11.03 10.51 -9.59
C ARG A 219 9.82 10.07 -10.41
N ASN A 220 10.04 9.70 -11.68
CA ASN A 220 9.00 9.28 -12.61
C ASN A 220 8.73 7.77 -12.59
N ALA A 221 9.49 6.98 -11.83
CA ALA A 221 9.22 5.55 -11.69
C ALA A 221 7.94 5.32 -10.87
N LEU A 222 7.18 4.28 -11.20
CA LEU A 222 6.12 3.78 -10.32
C LEU A 222 6.74 3.45 -8.95
N ILE A 223 6.10 3.89 -7.86
CA ILE A 223 6.67 3.82 -6.52
C ILE A 223 7.08 2.40 -6.11
N ASP A 224 6.24 1.41 -6.41
CA ASP A 224 6.50 0.01 -6.08
C ASP A 224 7.70 -0.53 -6.87
N LYS A 225 7.84 -0.10 -8.13
CA LYS A 225 9.00 -0.41 -8.96
C LYS A 225 10.27 0.24 -8.38
N TYR A 226 10.18 1.49 -7.92
CA TYR A 226 11.31 2.18 -7.32
C TYR A 226 11.80 1.47 -6.05
N ILE A 227 10.89 1.12 -5.13
CA ILE A 227 11.21 0.36 -3.92
C ILE A 227 11.89 -0.96 -4.30
N ARG A 228 11.25 -1.75 -5.15
CA ARG A 228 11.76 -3.07 -5.56
C ARG A 228 13.15 -3.01 -6.21
N VAL A 229 13.38 -2.08 -7.14
CA VAL A 229 14.69 -1.91 -7.81
C VAL A 229 15.78 -1.56 -6.80
N ASN A 230 15.49 -0.69 -5.83
CA ASN A 230 16.46 -0.35 -4.80
C ASN A 230 16.75 -1.52 -3.86
N ILE A 231 15.75 -2.34 -3.52
CA ILE A 231 15.98 -3.54 -2.72
C ILE A 231 16.89 -4.53 -3.45
N TYR A 232 16.61 -4.83 -4.73
CA TYR A 232 17.46 -5.70 -5.55
C TYR A 232 18.89 -5.17 -5.64
N ARG A 233 19.06 -3.87 -5.93
CA ARG A 233 20.36 -3.21 -5.99
C ARG A 233 21.12 -3.32 -4.66
N ASN A 234 20.46 -3.02 -3.54
CA ASN A 234 21.07 -3.03 -2.21
C ASN A 234 21.45 -4.44 -1.76
N ARG A 235 20.73 -5.47 -2.22
CA ARG A 235 21.03 -6.87 -1.93
C ARG A 235 22.03 -7.50 -2.92
N GLY A 236 22.36 -6.81 -4.02
CA GLY A 236 23.22 -7.35 -5.07
C GLY A 236 22.58 -8.54 -5.82
N ILE A 237 21.26 -8.51 -5.99
CA ILE A 237 20.49 -9.62 -6.59
C ILE A 237 20.01 -9.21 -7.98
N ASP A 238 20.16 -10.11 -8.96
CA ASP A 238 19.60 -9.93 -10.29
C ASP A 238 18.06 -10.00 -10.22
N PRO A 239 17.33 -8.95 -10.65
CA PRO A 239 15.87 -8.94 -10.60
C PRO A 239 15.21 -9.99 -11.50
N THR A 240 15.94 -10.67 -12.38
CA THR A 240 15.43 -11.77 -13.24
C THR A 240 15.40 -13.12 -12.52
N GLU A 241 16.00 -13.23 -11.33
CA GLU A 241 15.95 -14.44 -10.51
C GLU A 241 14.58 -14.57 -9.82
N ASN A 242 13.76 -15.51 -10.31
CA ASN A 242 12.37 -15.70 -9.86
C ASN A 242 12.18 -16.19 -8.41
N LYS A 243 13.25 -16.55 -7.68
CA LYS A 243 13.17 -17.22 -6.37
C LYS A 243 12.82 -16.31 -5.18
N TYR A 244 12.66 -15.01 -5.39
CA TYR A 244 12.56 -14.02 -4.31
C TYR A 244 11.21 -13.29 -4.20
N ILE A 245 10.26 -13.59 -5.09
CA ILE A 245 8.87 -13.15 -4.98
C ILE A 245 8.00 -14.33 -4.55
N TYR A 246 7.25 -14.17 -3.44
CA TYR A 246 6.34 -15.19 -2.92
C TYR A 246 4.90 -14.72 -3.02
N ASN A 247 4.03 -15.57 -3.56
CA ASN A 247 2.62 -15.25 -3.67
C ASN A 247 1.89 -15.71 -2.42
N VAL A 248 0.98 -14.90 -1.93
CA VAL A 248 0.06 -15.30 -0.86
C VAL A 248 -0.91 -16.41 -1.30
N ASP A 249 -1.18 -16.53 -2.60
CA ASP A 249 -1.99 -17.61 -3.17
C ASP A 249 -1.36 -18.99 -2.97
N ASP A 250 -0.04 -19.04 -2.75
CA ASP A 250 0.70 -20.26 -2.39
C ASP A 250 0.37 -20.71 -0.95
N ILE A 251 -0.24 -19.83 -0.13
CA ILE A 251 -0.73 -20.09 1.24
C ILE A 251 -2.24 -20.28 1.24
N ASP A 252 -2.98 -19.34 0.66
CA ASP A 252 -4.45 -19.31 0.62
C ASP A 252 -4.93 -18.74 -0.71
N SER A 253 -5.29 -19.63 -1.63
CA SER A 253 -5.70 -19.28 -2.99
C SER A 253 -7.02 -18.50 -3.10
N THR A 254 -7.71 -18.24 -1.99
CA THR A 254 -9.03 -17.57 -1.97
C THR A 254 -9.07 -16.29 -1.14
N ASP A 255 -8.06 -16.00 -0.32
CA ASP A 255 -8.07 -14.84 0.58
C ASP A 255 -8.22 -13.50 -0.16
N TRP A 256 -7.63 -13.39 -1.35
CA TRP A 256 -7.76 -12.22 -2.22
C TRP A 256 -9.22 -11.83 -2.53
N MET A 257 -10.16 -12.78 -2.45
CA MET A 257 -11.58 -12.56 -2.74
C MET A 257 -12.29 -11.73 -1.65
N THR A 258 -11.68 -11.54 -0.49
CA THR A 258 -12.26 -10.77 0.63
C THR A 258 -11.71 -9.34 0.70
N GLY A 259 -10.88 -8.95 -0.27
CA GLY A 259 -10.31 -7.62 -0.41
C GLY A 259 -10.66 -7.00 -1.76
N PHE A 260 -10.42 -5.69 -1.89
CA PHE A 260 -10.40 -5.02 -3.19
C PHE A 260 -9.58 -3.72 -3.13
N ASN A 261 -9.00 -3.35 -4.26
CA ASN A 261 -8.36 -2.05 -4.46
C ASN A 261 -9.34 -1.08 -5.11
N THR A 262 -9.08 0.23 -5.01
CA THR A 262 -9.85 1.22 -5.77
C THR A 262 -8.99 2.00 -6.74
N ASP A 263 -9.60 2.40 -7.86
CA ASP A 263 -8.92 3.09 -8.95
C ASP A 263 -9.10 4.62 -8.91
N GLY A 264 -9.74 5.17 -7.88
CA GLY A 264 -10.18 6.57 -7.95
C GLY A 264 -10.96 7.12 -6.78
N LEU A 265 -10.98 6.46 -5.61
CA LEU A 265 -11.51 7.13 -4.41
C LEU A 265 -10.56 8.24 -3.97
N ASN A 266 -9.25 8.03 -4.09
CA ASN A 266 -8.31 9.13 -4.01
C ASN A 266 -8.19 9.89 -5.37
N THR A 267 -7.93 11.20 -5.32
CA THR A 267 -7.84 12.06 -6.52
C THR A 267 -6.59 11.79 -7.37
N ILE A 268 -5.64 10.99 -6.86
CA ILE A 268 -4.36 10.67 -7.49
C ILE A 268 -4.55 9.57 -8.55
N SER A 269 -5.38 8.57 -8.26
CA SER A 269 -5.60 7.43 -9.15
C SER A 269 -6.44 7.77 -10.38
N TYR A 270 -7.33 8.78 -10.29
CA TYR A 270 -8.17 9.26 -11.40
C TYR A 270 -7.39 9.76 -12.63
N ARG A 271 -6.13 10.21 -12.44
CA ARG A 271 -5.30 10.76 -13.51
C ARG A 271 -4.40 9.73 -14.21
N ARG A 272 -4.45 8.45 -13.83
CA ARG A 272 -3.59 7.42 -14.44
C ARG A 272 -4.07 7.11 -15.88
N LYS A 273 -3.23 7.40 -16.87
CA LYS A 273 -3.48 7.19 -18.32
C LYS A 273 -3.87 5.76 -18.72
N ILE A 274 -3.58 4.76 -17.88
CA ILE A 274 -3.90 3.34 -18.12
C ILE A 274 -5.41 3.16 -18.33
N TYR A 275 -6.23 4.01 -17.69
CA TYR A 275 -7.69 3.98 -17.85
C TYR A 275 -8.20 4.66 -19.12
N ASN A 276 -7.37 5.41 -19.85
CA ASN A 276 -7.74 6.13 -21.06
C ASN A 276 -7.22 5.48 -22.35
N ASN A 277 -6.44 4.40 -22.26
CA ASN A 277 -5.98 3.65 -23.43
C ASN A 277 -6.83 2.36 -23.61
N PRO A 278 -7.64 2.24 -24.69
CA PRO A 278 -8.45 1.07 -24.98
C PRO A 278 -7.69 -0.26 -25.06
N GLU A 279 -6.43 -0.26 -25.50
CA GLU A 279 -5.61 -1.46 -25.63
C GLU A 279 -5.06 -1.94 -24.28
N ALA A 280 -4.67 -1.01 -23.41
CA ALA A 280 -4.29 -1.32 -22.03
C ALA A 280 -5.48 -1.84 -21.21
N ARG A 281 -6.70 -1.37 -21.50
CA ARG A 281 -7.94 -1.97 -20.97
C ARG A 281 -8.03 -3.44 -21.40
N SER A 282 -7.84 -3.77 -22.67
CA SER A 282 -7.94 -5.17 -23.14
C SER A 282 -6.93 -6.13 -22.51
N ALA A 283 -5.68 -5.69 -22.26
CA ALA A 283 -4.64 -6.54 -21.68
C ALA A 283 -4.71 -6.69 -20.15
N VAL A 284 -5.23 -5.67 -19.45
CA VAL A 284 -5.49 -5.72 -17.99
C VAL A 284 -6.84 -6.39 -17.68
N TRP A 285 -7.76 -6.42 -18.66
CA TRP A 285 -9.14 -6.87 -18.51
C TRP A 285 -9.41 -8.16 -19.28
N SER A 286 -8.51 -9.14 -19.21
CA SER A 286 -8.83 -10.50 -19.63
C SER A 286 -9.81 -11.11 -18.62
N SER A 287 -11.08 -11.04 -18.99
CA SER A 287 -12.18 -11.71 -18.32
C SER A 287 -11.94 -13.22 -18.28
N TYR A 288 -12.29 -13.83 -17.16
CA TYR A 288 -12.87 -15.17 -17.19
C TYR A 288 -14.11 -15.09 -18.08
N ASN A 289 -13.98 -15.58 -19.31
CA ASN A 289 -14.99 -16.08 -20.25
C ASN A 289 -14.39 -16.01 -21.65
N ASP A 290 -13.74 -17.08 -22.10
CA ASP A 290 -13.84 -17.42 -23.52
C ASP A 290 -15.20 -18.14 -23.66
N ALA A 291 -16.08 -17.86 -24.61
CA ALA A 291 -15.77 -17.45 -25.97
C ALA A 291 -16.86 -16.56 -26.57
N SER A 292 -16.40 -15.68 -27.46
CA SER A 292 -17.19 -14.87 -28.39
C SER A 292 -17.92 -13.65 -27.80
N LYS A 293 -17.25 -12.50 -27.91
CA LYS A 293 -17.88 -11.18 -28.11
C LYS A 293 -18.85 -10.70 -27.00
N LYS A 294 -18.32 -10.10 -25.93
CA LYS A 294 -18.72 -8.77 -25.40
C LYS A 294 -17.97 -8.44 -24.10
N THR A 295 -17.55 -7.19 -24.03
CA THR A 295 -16.67 -6.55 -23.05
C THR A 295 -17.30 -6.49 -21.66
N ILE A 296 -16.52 -6.85 -20.63
CA ILE A 296 -16.81 -6.78 -19.18
C ILE A 296 -17.71 -7.94 -18.68
N GLY A 297 -17.05 -9.02 -18.23
CA GLY A 297 -17.69 -10.10 -17.47
C GLY A 297 -17.93 -9.71 -16.01
N TYR A 298 -19.17 -9.86 -15.55
CA TYR A 298 -19.58 -9.65 -14.16
C TYR A 298 -19.36 -10.93 -13.36
N CYS A 299 -18.81 -10.82 -12.17
CA CYS A 299 -18.63 -11.98 -11.30
C CYS A 299 -19.53 -11.85 -10.07
N GLY A 300 -20.67 -12.55 -10.08
CA GLY A 300 -21.70 -12.48 -9.03
C GLY A 300 -21.36 -13.17 -7.71
N GLU A 301 -20.37 -14.08 -7.68
CA GLU A 301 -20.06 -14.83 -6.45
C GLU A 301 -19.18 -14.05 -5.45
N PHE A 302 -18.40 -13.06 -5.90
CA PHE A 302 -17.53 -12.25 -5.03
C PHE A 302 -18.30 -11.30 -4.10
N ASP A 303 -19.57 -10.98 -4.41
CA ASP A 303 -20.40 -10.05 -3.62
C ASP A 303 -20.65 -10.52 -2.19
N LYS A 304 -20.53 -11.84 -1.93
CA LYS A 304 -20.83 -12.43 -0.63
C LYS A 304 -19.74 -12.17 0.41
N ASN A 305 -18.50 -11.91 -0.02
CA ASN A 305 -17.33 -11.88 0.87
C ASN A 305 -16.98 -10.48 1.38
N ILE A 306 -17.54 -9.42 0.79
CA ILE A 306 -17.30 -8.04 1.22
C ILE A 306 -18.54 -7.49 1.92
N PRO A 307 -18.38 -6.82 3.07
CA PRO A 307 -19.52 -6.32 3.86
C PRO A 307 -20.38 -5.27 3.16
N LYS A 308 -21.70 -5.38 3.31
CA LYS A 308 -22.68 -4.43 2.72
C LYS A 308 -22.45 -2.97 3.12
N ASN A 309 -21.97 -2.71 4.34
CA ASN A 309 -21.69 -1.35 4.81
C ASN A 309 -20.55 -0.68 4.03
N VAL A 310 -19.59 -1.45 3.52
CA VAL A 310 -18.49 -0.93 2.68
C VAL A 310 -19.04 -0.38 1.36
N TYR A 311 -19.98 -1.09 0.73
CA TYR A 311 -20.63 -0.60 -0.51
C TYR A 311 -21.47 0.66 -0.28
N ARG A 312 -22.16 0.73 0.85
CA ARG A 312 -22.90 1.94 1.23
C ARG A 312 -21.97 3.13 1.41
N PHE A 313 -20.83 2.92 2.05
CA PHE A 313 -19.80 3.92 2.24
C PHE A 313 -19.20 4.43 0.91
N ILE A 314 -18.77 3.52 0.03
CA ILE A 314 -18.27 3.90 -1.31
C ILE A 314 -19.32 4.73 -2.07
N SER A 315 -20.59 4.33 -1.96
CA SER A 315 -21.70 5.02 -2.61
C SER A 315 -21.97 6.40 -2.02
N SER A 316 -21.78 6.61 -0.71
CA SER A 316 -22.00 7.91 -0.06
C SER A 316 -20.91 8.91 -0.44
N ILE A 317 -19.64 8.51 -0.48
CA ILE A 317 -18.54 9.33 -0.99
C ILE A 317 -18.79 9.75 -2.44
N SER A 318 -19.37 8.86 -3.25
CA SER A 318 -19.72 9.16 -4.64
C SER A 318 -20.75 10.27 -4.79
N LYS A 319 -21.68 10.38 -3.86
CA LYS A 319 -22.70 11.44 -3.88
C LYS A 319 -22.14 12.78 -3.40
N SER A 320 -21.35 12.79 -2.32
CA SER A 320 -20.83 14.04 -1.74
C SER A 320 -19.88 14.78 -2.67
N ARG A 321 -19.12 14.06 -3.51
CA ARG A 321 -18.17 14.65 -4.46
C ARG A 321 -18.77 15.17 -5.77
N LYS A 322 -20.00 14.79 -6.13
CA LYS A 322 -20.69 15.39 -7.29
C LYS A 322 -21.22 16.80 -7.01
N ASN A 323 -21.30 17.17 -5.72
CA ASN A 323 -21.87 18.43 -5.25
C ASN A 323 -20.80 19.44 -4.83
N ARG A 324 -19.52 19.20 -5.14
CA ARG A 324 -18.38 20.11 -4.93
C ARG A 324 -17.73 20.40 -6.28
#